data_AF-A0A2C6D8D3-F1
#
_entry.id   AF-A0A2C6D8D3-F1
#
_cell.length_a   1.000
_cell.length_b   1.000
_cell.length_c   1.000
_cell.angle_alpha   90.00
_cell.angle_beta   90.00
_cell.angle_gamma   90.00
#
_symmetry.space_group_name_H-M   'P 1'
#
loop_
_entity.id
_entity.type
_entity.pdbx_description
1 polymer ?
#
loop_
_entity_poly.entity_id
_entity_poly.type
_entity_poly.pdbx_seq_one_letter_code
_entity_poly.pdbx_strand_id
1 'polypeptide(L)'
;MTTSNYFLLFCLVSTIFFSFVHLELLGYIHSIVLVSLLLVTFLAKHQENMKHLIALVSLALLLEYLTYNVAVELTEKGTPPYITNTLVIGAQLILDLIVFYILKYRVRFSLQFVKRFQPKKWQYIYTTHADILLYGVYLAFIVVDLLVLGEHLLRNMDYIFGVSEATAKPFWSWNWVYKSYPYAKSILLSCVVTILLATIFVENQRPEQEDDDEDDSDEVIHKTDQQQKP
;
A
#
# COMPACT_ATOMS: atom_id res chain seq x y z
N MET A 1 -18.83 -13.78 14.34
CA MET A 1 -17.43 -14.25 14.50
C MET A 1 -16.73 -13.34 15.48
N THR A 2 -16.44 -13.82 16.69
CA THR A 2 -15.60 -13.12 17.67
C THR A 2 -14.17 -13.18 17.17
N THR A 3 -13.67 -12.09 16.57
CA THR A 3 -12.25 -11.90 16.27
C THR A 3 -11.47 -12.11 17.57
N SER A 4 -10.75 -13.23 17.64
CA SER A 4 -10.08 -13.68 18.86
C SER A 4 -9.05 -12.64 19.30
N ASN A 5 -9.10 -12.18 20.55
CA ASN A 5 -8.13 -11.22 21.12
C ASN A 5 -6.66 -11.66 20.90
N TYR A 6 -6.44 -12.97 20.78
CA TYR A 6 -5.13 -13.55 20.44
C TYR A 6 -4.65 -13.21 19.04
N PHE A 7 -5.55 -13.05 18.07
CA PHE A 7 -5.21 -12.63 16.71
C PHE A 7 -4.80 -11.15 16.66
N LEU A 8 -5.51 -10.27 17.38
CA LEU A 8 -5.12 -8.85 17.49
C LEU A 8 -3.77 -8.71 18.19
N LEU A 9 -3.53 -9.49 19.25
CA LEU A 9 -2.23 -9.54 19.92
C LEU A 9 -1.13 -10.02 18.97
N PHE A 10 -1.39 -11.06 18.16
CA PHE A 10 -0.45 -11.55 17.15
C PHE A 10 -0.13 -10.49 16.08
N CYS A 11 -1.13 -9.78 15.57
CA CYS A 11 -0.93 -8.68 14.64
C CYS A 11 -0.07 -7.57 15.26
N LEU A 12 -0.36 -7.17 16.50
CA LEU A 12 0.40 -6.15 17.22
C LEU A 12 1.85 -6.58 17.46
N VAL A 13 2.08 -7.81 17.91
CA VAL A 13 3.44 -8.37 18.10
C VAL A 13 4.18 -8.45 16.77
N SER A 14 3.51 -8.86 15.69
CA SER A 14 4.10 -8.90 14.35
C SER A 14 4.47 -7.50 13.87
N THR A 15 3.61 -6.50 14.08
CA THR A 15 3.92 -5.09 13.75
C THR A 15 5.14 -4.58 14.51
N ILE A 16 5.23 -4.86 15.81
CA ILE A 16 6.37 -4.46 16.63
C ILE A 16 7.65 -5.17 16.15
N PHE A 17 7.57 -6.47 15.88
CA PHE A 17 8.70 -7.26 15.39
C PHE A 17 9.20 -6.78 14.03
N PHE A 18 8.30 -6.58 13.06
CA PHE A 18 8.67 -6.08 11.74
C PHE A 18 9.22 -4.66 11.81
N SER A 19 8.68 -3.81 12.69
CA SER A 19 9.23 -2.47 12.94
C SER A 19 10.64 -2.54 13.52
N PHE A 20 10.91 -3.44 14.47
CA PHE A 20 12.26 -3.63 15.05
C PHE A 20 13.28 -4.12 14.01
N VAL A 21 12.94 -5.16 13.24
CA VAL A 21 13.79 -5.67 12.15
C VAL A 21 14.06 -4.59 11.11
N HIS A 22 13.06 -3.77 10.82
CA HIS A 22 13.18 -2.68 9.87
C HIS A 22 14.13 -1.58 10.35
N LEU A 23 14.16 -1.26 11.65
CA LEU A 23 15.06 -0.25 12.20
C LEU A 23 16.52 -0.71 12.23
N GLU A 24 16.79 -1.99 12.48
CA GLU A 24 18.16 -2.53 12.50
C GLU A 24 18.77 -2.73 11.09
N LEU A 25 17.93 -2.91 10.05
CA LEU A 25 18.38 -3.13 8.67
C LEU A 25 18.18 -1.91 7.75
N LEU A 26 18.46 -0.71 8.26
CA LEU A 26 18.23 0.59 7.61
C LEU A 26 18.69 0.70 6.14
N GLY A 27 19.73 -0.04 5.74
CA GLY A 27 20.24 -0.08 4.35
C GLY A 27 19.53 -1.07 3.39
N TYR A 28 18.80 -2.07 3.92
CA TYR A 28 18.16 -3.14 3.15
C TYR A 28 16.63 -3.16 3.28
N ILE A 29 16.06 -2.18 3.99
CA ILE A 29 14.62 -2.04 4.27
C ILE A 29 13.75 -2.32 3.05
N HIS A 30 14.06 -1.66 1.93
CA HIS A 30 13.19 -1.71 0.74
C HIS A 30 13.23 -3.12 0.13
N SER A 31 14.40 -3.75 0.09
CA SER A 31 14.58 -5.11 -0.42
C SER A 31 13.90 -6.16 0.46
N ILE A 32 14.01 -6.03 1.79
CA ILE A 32 13.41 -6.99 2.74
C ILE A 32 11.88 -6.89 2.70
N VAL A 33 11.34 -5.68 2.69
CA VAL A 33 9.88 -5.49 2.62
C VAL A 33 9.35 -5.97 1.27
N LEU A 34 10.04 -5.69 0.17
CA LEU A 34 9.64 -6.16 -1.16
C LEU A 34 9.67 -7.70 -1.27
N VAL A 35 10.69 -8.35 -0.70
CA VAL A 35 10.74 -9.82 -0.60
C VAL A 35 9.60 -10.35 0.27
N SER A 36 9.30 -9.70 1.41
CA SER A 36 8.19 -10.10 2.27
C SER A 36 6.84 -10.00 1.55
N LEU A 37 6.60 -8.94 0.77
CA LEU A 37 5.37 -8.77 -0.02
C LEU A 37 5.27 -9.77 -1.17
N LEU A 38 6.38 -10.12 -1.81
CA LEU A 38 6.42 -11.18 -2.81
C LEU A 38 6.07 -12.55 -2.19
N LEU A 39 6.59 -12.86 -1.00
CA LEU A 39 6.20 -14.06 -0.26
C LEU A 39 4.72 -14.06 0.11
N VAL A 40 4.19 -12.90 0.54
CA VAL A 40 2.76 -12.72 0.83
C VAL A 40 1.90 -12.91 -0.43
N THR A 41 2.39 -12.49 -1.60
CA THR A 41 1.72 -12.74 -2.89
C THR A 41 1.59 -14.24 -3.19
N PHE A 42 2.62 -15.02 -2.86
CA PHE A 42 2.59 -16.47 -3.02
C PHE A 42 1.52 -17.13 -2.12
N LEU A 43 1.29 -16.59 -0.92
CA LEU A 43 0.23 -17.05 -0.01
C LEU A 43 -1.18 -16.66 -0.50
N ALA A 44 -1.32 -15.60 -1.30
CA ALA A 44 -2.58 -15.12 -1.85
C ALA A 44 -2.94 -15.71 -3.24
N LYS A 45 -2.36 -16.86 -3.61
CA LYS A 45 -2.43 -17.45 -4.97
C LYS A 45 -3.85 -17.57 -5.53
N HIS A 46 -4.84 -17.82 -4.68
CA HIS A 46 -6.24 -18.04 -5.08
C HIS A 46 -7.14 -16.80 -4.92
N GLN A 47 -6.62 -15.69 -4.40
CA GLN A 47 -7.41 -14.49 -4.10
C GLN A 47 -7.10 -13.35 -5.08
N GLU A 48 -7.89 -13.21 -6.15
CA GLU A 48 -7.68 -12.15 -7.14
C GLU A 48 -7.73 -10.74 -6.52
N ASN A 49 -8.58 -10.53 -5.51
CA ASN A 49 -8.63 -9.25 -4.83
C ASN A 49 -7.31 -8.87 -4.15
N MET A 50 -6.69 -9.81 -3.45
CA MET A 50 -5.45 -9.57 -2.73
C MET A 50 -4.28 -9.36 -3.69
N LYS A 51 -4.26 -10.03 -4.85
CA LYS A 51 -3.23 -9.82 -5.88
C LYS A 51 -3.18 -8.37 -6.35
N HIS A 52 -4.34 -7.75 -6.62
CA HIS A 52 -4.38 -6.34 -7.05
C HIS A 52 -3.84 -5.39 -5.98
N LEU A 53 -4.19 -5.60 -4.71
CA LEU A 53 -3.71 -4.76 -3.60
C LEU A 53 -2.20 -4.94 -3.37
N ILE A 54 -1.72 -6.17 -3.35
CA ILE A 54 -0.29 -6.45 -3.16
C ILE A 54 0.52 -5.94 -4.35
N ALA A 55 0.03 -6.09 -5.58
CA ALA A 55 0.68 -5.57 -6.78
C ALA A 55 0.79 -4.03 -6.73
N LEU A 56 -0.27 -3.34 -6.32
CA LEU A 56 -0.26 -1.88 -6.16
C LEU A 56 0.80 -1.44 -5.13
N VAL A 57 0.79 -2.04 -3.93
CA VAL A 57 1.75 -1.69 -2.86
C VAL A 57 3.18 -2.04 -3.28
N SER A 58 3.39 -3.18 -3.92
CA SER A 58 4.71 -3.61 -4.40
C SER A 58 5.26 -2.68 -5.49
N LEU A 59 4.40 -2.25 -6.42
CA LEU A 59 4.78 -1.28 -7.44
C LEU A 59 5.13 0.07 -6.83
N ALA A 60 4.38 0.53 -5.84
CA ALA A 60 4.70 1.77 -5.13
C ALA A 60 6.08 1.67 -4.46
N LEU A 61 6.34 0.64 -3.66
CA LEU A 61 7.64 0.44 -3.01
C LEU A 61 8.81 0.33 -3.99
N LEU A 62 8.58 -0.30 -5.15
CA LEU A 62 9.59 -0.34 -6.21
C LEU A 62 9.89 1.07 -6.74
N LEU A 63 8.87 1.88 -6.97
CA LEU A 63 9.04 3.27 -7.41
C LEU A 63 9.77 4.11 -6.34
N GLU A 64 9.43 3.96 -5.05
CA GLU A 64 10.15 4.64 -3.96
C GLU A 64 11.63 4.26 -3.95
N TYR A 65 11.95 2.98 -4.08
CA TYR A 65 13.31 2.48 -4.15
C TYR A 65 14.09 3.10 -5.33
N LEU A 66 13.45 3.16 -6.51
CA LEU A 66 14.06 3.78 -7.69
C LEU A 66 14.30 5.28 -7.47
N THR A 67 13.33 6.00 -6.91
CA THR A 67 13.48 7.42 -6.56
C THR A 67 14.63 7.66 -5.59
N TYR A 68 14.77 6.81 -4.56
CA TYR A 68 15.86 6.90 -3.61
C TYR A 68 17.22 6.72 -4.28
N ASN A 69 17.38 5.71 -5.14
CA ASN A 69 18.65 5.48 -5.85
C ASN A 69 19.03 6.65 -6.76
N VAL A 70 18.05 7.23 -7.49
CA VAL A 70 18.28 8.42 -8.30
C VAL A 70 18.74 9.60 -7.43
N ALA A 71 18.17 9.76 -6.24
CA ALA A 71 18.57 10.84 -5.33
C ALA A 71 19.96 10.65 -4.74
N VAL A 72 20.37 9.40 -4.46
CA VAL A 72 21.75 9.07 -4.05
C VAL A 72 22.73 9.46 -5.17
N GLU A 73 22.45 9.05 -6.41
CA GLU A 73 23.30 9.39 -7.56
C GLU A 73 23.41 10.91 -7.77
N LEU A 74 22.32 11.67 -7.61
CA LEU A 74 22.33 13.13 -7.68
C LEU A 74 23.18 13.77 -6.58
N THR A 75 23.15 13.19 -5.38
CA THR A 75 23.96 13.65 -4.24
C THR A 75 25.44 13.40 -4.49
N GLU A 76 25.80 12.24 -5.03
CA GLU A 76 27.18 11.90 -5.42
C GLU A 76 27.73 12.81 -6.52
N LYS A 77 26.87 13.27 -7.43
CA LYS A 77 27.21 14.26 -8.47
C LYS A 77 27.38 15.69 -7.94
N GLY A 78 27.24 15.92 -6.64
CA GLY A 78 27.44 17.22 -6.00
C GLY A 78 26.21 18.11 -5.95
N THR A 79 25.01 17.57 -6.16
CA THR A 79 23.76 18.34 -5.99
C THR A 79 23.58 18.72 -4.52
N PRO A 80 23.20 19.98 -4.21
CA PRO A 80 22.95 20.40 -2.84
C PRO A 80 21.92 19.51 -2.10
N PRO A 81 22.17 19.13 -0.83
CA PRO A 81 21.29 18.23 -0.08
C PRO A 81 19.84 18.71 0.05
N TYR A 82 19.61 20.03 0.08
CA TYR A 82 18.25 20.57 0.18
C TYR A 82 17.42 20.32 -1.08
N ILE A 83 18.05 20.21 -2.26
CA ILE A 83 17.37 19.92 -3.52
C ILE A 83 17.06 18.43 -3.58
N THR A 84 18.04 17.57 -3.30
CA THR A 84 17.85 16.12 -3.35
C THR A 84 16.81 15.65 -2.33
N ASN A 85 16.82 16.20 -1.11
CA ASN A 85 15.79 15.92 -0.11
C ASN A 85 14.39 16.39 -0.56
N THR A 86 14.27 17.57 -1.16
CA THR A 86 12.99 18.06 -1.70
C THR A 86 12.44 17.09 -2.76
N LEU A 87 13.31 16.61 -3.65
CA LEU A 87 12.92 15.65 -4.70
C LEU A 87 12.46 14.33 -4.11
N VAL A 88 13.17 13.78 -3.12
CA VAL A 88 12.81 12.50 -2.47
C VAL A 88 11.48 12.63 -1.73
N ILE A 89 11.37 13.61 -0.83
CA ILE A 89 10.16 13.80 -0.01
C ILE A 89 8.96 14.14 -0.91
N GLY A 90 9.15 14.99 -1.92
CA GLY A 90 8.10 15.36 -2.86
C GLY A 90 7.65 14.18 -3.72
N ALA A 91 8.57 13.34 -4.19
CA ALA A 91 8.23 12.15 -4.96
C ALA A 91 7.49 11.11 -4.11
N GLN A 92 7.90 10.90 -2.85
CA GLN A 92 7.20 10.04 -1.89
C GLN A 92 5.77 10.54 -1.64
N LEU A 93 5.59 11.83 -1.38
CA LEU A 93 4.26 12.43 -1.19
C LEU A 93 3.35 12.24 -2.42
N ILE A 94 3.88 12.48 -3.63
CA ILE A 94 3.13 12.31 -4.87
C ILE A 94 2.73 10.84 -5.06
N LEU A 95 3.65 9.92 -4.78
CA LEU A 95 3.38 8.50 -4.90
C LEU A 95 2.31 8.04 -3.90
N ASP A 96 2.40 8.47 -2.64
CA ASP A 96 1.41 8.16 -1.62
C ASP A 96 0.03 8.74 -1.98
N LEU A 97 -0.03 9.93 -2.57
CA LEU A 97 -1.26 10.50 -3.12
C LEU A 97 -1.84 9.68 -4.27
N ILE A 98 -0.99 9.19 -5.19
CA ILE A 98 -1.40 8.31 -6.29
C ILE A 98 -1.97 7.00 -5.74
N VAL A 99 -1.26 6.35 -4.82
CA VAL A 99 -1.72 5.09 -4.21
C VAL A 99 -3.01 5.30 -3.45
N PHE A 100 -3.11 6.37 -2.66
CA PHE A 100 -4.33 6.75 -1.95
C PHE A 100 -5.52 6.94 -2.91
N TYR A 101 -5.31 7.62 -4.04
CA TYR A 101 -6.35 7.80 -5.06
C TYR A 101 -6.75 6.48 -5.71
N ILE A 102 -5.79 5.62 -6.03
CA ILE A 102 -6.06 4.29 -6.58
C ILE A 102 -6.84 3.44 -5.57
N LEU A 103 -6.45 3.44 -4.29
CA LEU A 103 -7.15 2.73 -3.21
C LEU A 103 -8.60 3.19 -3.07
N LYS A 104 -8.86 4.50 -3.12
CA LYS A 104 -10.22 5.07 -3.07
C LYS A 104 -11.14 4.51 -4.17
N TYR A 105 -10.60 4.27 -5.37
CA TYR A 105 -11.36 3.77 -6.52
C TYR A 105 -10.98 2.33 -6.90
N ARG A 106 -10.34 1.59 -5.99
CA ARG A 106 -9.71 0.30 -6.27
C ARG A 106 -10.66 -0.68 -6.92
N VAL A 107 -11.86 -0.84 -6.36
CA VAL A 107 -12.86 -1.79 -6.87
C VAL A 107 -13.24 -1.45 -8.32
N ARG A 108 -13.39 -0.17 -8.66
CA ARG A 108 -13.71 0.25 -10.04
C ARG A 108 -12.56 -0.10 -11.00
N PHE A 109 -11.32 0.18 -10.61
CA PHE A 109 -10.15 -0.15 -11.44
C PHE A 109 -9.96 -1.66 -11.60
N SER A 110 -10.07 -2.43 -10.52
CA SER A 110 -10.00 -3.89 -10.56
C SER A 110 -11.11 -4.48 -11.42
N LEU A 111 -12.35 -3.99 -11.32
CA LEU A 111 -13.46 -4.46 -12.16
C LEU A 111 -13.24 -4.15 -13.64
N GLN A 112 -12.74 -2.95 -13.98
CA GLN A 112 -12.41 -2.62 -15.37
C GLN A 112 -11.32 -3.53 -15.92
N PHE A 113 -10.29 -3.81 -15.12
CA PHE A 113 -9.19 -4.70 -15.50
C PHE A 113 -9.67 -6.15 -15.70
N VAL A 114 -10.39 -6.72 -14.73
CA VAL A 114 -10.84 -8.11 -14.80
C VAL A 114 -11.90 -8.32 -15.88
N LYS A 115 -12.83 -7.37 -16.09
CA LYS A 115 -13.76 -7.44 -17.23
C LYS A 115 -13.05 -7.48 -18.59
N ARG A 116 -11.89 -6.85 -18.69
CA ARG A 116 -11.09 -6.79 -19.93
C ARG A 116 -10.26 -8.07 -20.15
N PHE A 117 -9.63 -8.59 -19.11
CA PHE A 117 -8.61 -9.64 -19.23
C PHE A 117 -9.04 -11.01 -18.70
N GLN A 118 -9.97 -11.07 -17.75
CA GLN A 118 -10.42 -12.31 -17.09
C GLN A 118 -11.92 -12.23 -16.75
N PRO A 119 -12.81 -12.14 -17.76
CA PRO A 119 -14.22 -11.82 -17.54
C PRO A 119 -14.93 -12.81 -16.62
N LYS A 120 -14.50 -14.08 -16.58
CA LYS A 120 -15.07 -15.11 -15.68
C LYS A 120 -14.85 -14.81 -14.19
N LYS A 121 -13.83 -14.03 -13.83
CA LYS A 121 -13.46 -13.79 -12.43
C LYS A 121 -14.01 -12.49 -11.84
N TRP A 122 -14.97 -11.85 -12.51
CA TRP A 122 -15.48 -10.54 -12.12
C TRP A 122 -16.21 -10.56 -10.76
N GLN A 123 -16.85 -11.67 -10.41
CA GLN A 123 -17.60 -11.87 -9.16
C GLN A 123 -16.68 -11.89 -7.93
N TYR A 124 -15.42 -12.29 -8.11
CA TYR A 124 -14.42 -12.31 -7.05
C TYR A 124 -13.92 -10.90 -6.66
N ILE A 125 -14.37 -9.83 -7.31
CA ILE A 125 -13.99 -8.45 -6.96
C ILE A 125 -15.06 -7.78 -6.12
N TYR A 126 -14.71 -7.49 -4.88
CA TYR A 126 -15.57 -6.77 -3.94
C TYR A 126 -14.74 -5.89 -3.02
N THR A 127 -15.42 -5.10 -2.18
CA THR A 127 -14.78 -4.24 -1.19
C THR A 127 -14.45 -5.08 0.05
N THR A 128 -13.19 -5.14 0.42
CA THR A 128 -12.69 -5.83 1.61
C THR A 128 -12.52 -4.84 2.77
N HIS A 129 -12.40 -5.34 4.00
CA HIS A 129 -12.01 -4.49 5.14
C HIS A 129 -10.60 -3.90 4.98
N ALA A 130 -9.74 -4.56 4.20
CA ALA A 130 -8.40 -4.08 3.88
C ALA A 130 -8.43 -2.75 3.14
N ASP A 131 -9.40 -2.54 2.25
CA ASP A 131 -9.49 -1.31 1.46
C ASP A 131 -9.65 -0.07 2.35
N ILE A 132 -10.49 -0.15 3.39
CA ILE A 132 -10.72 0.95 4.33
C ILE A 132 -9.50 1.17 5.22
N LEU A 133 -8.89 0.09 5.72
CA LEU A 133 -7.71 0.17 6.59
C LEU A 133 -6.49 0.70 5.85
N LEU A 134 -6.23 0.20 4.63
CA LEU A 134 -5.14 0.69 3.79
C LEU A 134 -5.35 2.15 3.39
N TYR A 135 -6.60 2.55 3.08
CA TYR A 135 -6.92 3.95 2.83
C TYR A 135 -6.56 4.84 4.04
N GLY A 136 -6.89 4.41 5.26
CA GLY A 136 -6.52 5.14 6.48
C GLY A 136 -5.01 5.22 6.70
N VAL A 137 -4.27 4.13 6.46
CA VAL A 137 -2.81 4.11 6.60
C VAL A 137 -2.14 5.01 5.56
N TYR A 138 -2.58 5.01 4.30
CA TYR A 138 -2.05 5.89 3.27
C TYR A 138 -2.38 7.38 3.52
N LEU A 139 -3.51 7.68 4.16
CA LEU A 139 -3.76 9.04 4.64
C LEU A 139 -2.73 9.46 5.70
N ALA A 140 -2.36 8.56 6.62
CA ALA A 140 -1.34 8.84 7.62
C ALA A 140 0.06 9.03 7.00
N PHE A 141 0.39 8.24 5.97
CA PHE A 141 1.60 8.45 5.16
C PHE A 141 1.66 9.86 4.57
N ILE A 142 0.59 10.32 3.92
CA ILE A 142 0.49 11.66 3.35
C ILE A 142 0.69 12.74 4.43
N VAL A 143 0.07 12.58 5.61
CA VAL A 143 0.22 13.54 6.71
C VAL A 143 1.67 13.62 7.18
N VAL A 144 2.33 12.48 7.37
CA VAL A 144 3.75 12.43 7.77
C VAL A 144 4.64 13.11 6.72
N ASP A 145 4.37 12.88 5.43
CA ASP A 145 5.13 13.48 4.34
C ASP A 145 4.94 14.99 4.26
N LEU A 146 3.71 15.47 4.46
CA LEU A 146 3.42 16.90 4.52
C LEU A 146 4.11 17.58 5.70
N LEU A 147 4.18 16.93 6.87
CA LEU A 147 4.88 17.47 8.04
C LEU A 147 6.38 17.59 7.77
N VAL A 148 6.99 16.57 7.17
CA VAL A 148 8.43 16.58 6.85
C VAL A 148 8.74 17.56 5.73
N LEU A 149 7.90 17.62 4.69
CA LEU A 149 8.04 18.60 3.63
C LEU A 149 7.90 20.03 4.18
N GLY A 150 6.92 20.26 5.07
CA GLY A 150 6.74 21.54 5.75
C GLY A 150 7.97 21.94 6.58
N GLU A 151 8.48 21.04 7.41
CA GLU A 151 9.72 21.28 8.17
C GLU A 151 10.90 21.56 7.22
N HIS A 152 11.05 20.79 6.14
CA HIS A 152 12.11 20.96 5.15
C HIS A 152 12.04 22.31 4.43
N LEU A 153 10.84 22.75 4.04
CA LEU A 153 10.62 24.06 3.44
C LEU A 153 10.97 25.19 4.40
N LEU A 154 10.56 25.08 5.68
CA LEU A 154 10.85 26.08 6.71
C LEU A 154 12.34 26.20 7.03
N ARG A 155 13.06 25.07 7.06
CA ARG A 155 14.50 25.04 7.32
C ARG A 155 15.34 25.64 6.20
N ASN A 156 14.84 25.60 4.96
CA ASN A 156 15.57 26.04 3.78
C ASN A 156 14.90 27.24 3.11
N MET A 157 14.16 28.07 3.86
CA MET A 157 13.40 29.19 3.30
C MET A 157 14.28 30.26 2.64
N ASP A 158 15.50 30.44 3.15
CA ASP A 158 16.52 31.30 2.58
C ASP A 158 16.95 30.81 1.19
N TYR A 159 17.15 29.50 1.03
CA TYR A 159 17.54 28.89 -0.24
C TYR A 159 16.38 28.73 -1.23
N ILE A 160 15.19 28.39 -0.75
CA ILE A 160 14.03 28.03 -1.59
C ILE A 160 13.20 29.26 -1.95
N PHE A 161 12.93 30.15 -0.99
CA PHE A 161 12.06 31.31 -1.16
C PHE A 161 12.82 32.64 -1.22
N GLY A 162 14.14 32.64 -1.01
CA GLY A 162 14.95 33.87 -1.00
C GLY A 162 14.67 34.77 0.20
N VAL A 163 14.18 34.20 1.31
CA VAL A 163 13.90 34.94 2.55
C VAL A 163 15.20 35.38 3.21
N SER A 164 15.19 36.52 3.90
CA SER A 164 16.37 37.03 4.60
C SER A 164 16.88 36.06 5.68
N GLU A 165 18.19 35.94 5.81
CA GLU A 165 18.84 35.04 6.79
C GLU A 165 18.34 35.29 8.22
N ALA A 166 18.16 36.56 8.60
CA ALA A 166 17.66 36.93 9.93
C ALA A 166 16.30 36.29 10.27
N THR A 167 15.47 36.04 9.26
CA THR A 167 14.14 35.41 9.41
C THR A 167 14.22 33.89 9.34
N ALA A 168 15.15 33.33 8.55
CA ALA A 168 15.32 31.88 8.37
C ALA A 168 16.10 31.22 9.52
N LYS A 169 17.06 31.94 10.12
CA LYS A 169 18.00 31.45 11.13
C LYS A 169 17.36 30.73 12.33
N PRO A 170 16.20 31.18 12.88
CA PRO A 170 15.53 30.44 13.96
C PRO A 170 15.05 29.04 13.56
N PHE A 171 14.77 28.83 12.26
CA PHE A 171 14.18 27.59 11.75
C PHE A 171 15.22 26.57 11.29
N TRP A 172 16.47 26.96 11.04
CA TRP A 172 17.53 26.06 10.56
C TRP A 172 17.78 24.84 11.46
N SER A 173 17.64 25.01 12.79
CA SER A 173 17.83 23.95 13.78
C SER A 173 16.61 23.06 14.00
N TRP A 174 15.46 23.39 13.41
CA TRP A 174 14.26 22.58 13.50
C TRP A 174 14.53 21.23 12.81
N ASN A 175 14.50 20.11 13.54
CA ASN A 175 14.80 18.79 12.93
C ASN A 175 14.01 17.62 13.55
N TRP A 176 12.97 17.89 14.34
CA TRP A 176 12.33 16.85 15.13
C TRP A 176 11.43 15.96 14.28
N VAL A 177 10.70 16.51 13.30
CA VAL A 177 9.90 15.71 12.36
C VAL A 177 10.84 14.96 11.42
N TYR A 178 11.85 15.62 10.87
CA TYR A 178 12.82 14.99 9.97
C TYR A 178 13.53 13.80 10.62
N LYS A 179 13.94 13.91 11.89
CA LYS A 179 14.54 12.79 12.64
C LYS A 179 13.57 11.65 12.92
N SER A 180 12.29 11.98 13.14
CA SER A 180 11.25 10.98 13.44
C SER A 180 10.69 10.31 12.19
N TYR A 181 10.89 10.92 11.02
CA TYR A 181 10.38 10.47 9.73
C TYR A 181 10.63 9.00 9.39
N PRO A 182 11.88 8.48 9.44
CA PRO A 182 12.13 7.07 9.11
C PRO A 182 11.30 6.16 10.00
N TYR A 183 11.29 6.40 11.32
CA TYR A 183 10.51 5.60 12.28
C TYR A 183 9.01 5.63 11.97
N ALA A 184 8.46 6.80 11.66
CA ALA A 184 7.04 6.95 11.30
C ALA A 184 6.71 6.16 10.03
N LYS A 185 7.50 6.29 8.96
CA LYS A 185 7.34 5.53 7.71
C LYS A 185 7.45 4.02 7.96
N SER A 186 8.39 3.58 8.81
CA SER A 186 8.58 2.17 9.17
C SER A 186 7.34 1.58 9.84
N ILE A 187 6.77 2.28 10.82
CA ILE A 187 5.58 1.84 11.54
C ILE A 187 4.40 1.73 10.58
N LEU A 188 4.18 2.76 9.75
CA LEU A 188 3.09 2.77 8.78
C LEU A 188 3.24 1.64 7.74
N LEU A 189 4.45 1.38 7.26
CA LEU A 189 4.73 0.28 6.34
C LEU A 189 4.49 -1.08 7.00
N SER A 190 4.86 -1.22 8.27
CA SER A 190 4.55 -2.42 9.05
C SER A 190 3.03 -2.63 9.20
N CYS A 191 2.26 -1.55 9.37
CA CYS A 191 0.79 -1.62 9.37
C CYS A 191 0.26 -2.11 8.02
N VAL A 192 0.79 -1.63 6.88
CA VAL A 192 0.41 -2.11 5.54
C VAL A 192 0.61 -3.62 5.42
N VAL A 193 1.81 -4.11 5.75
CA VAL A 193 2.13 -5.56 5.70
C VAL A 193 1.19 -6.35 6.61
N THR A 194 0.92 -5.86 7.82
CA THR A 194 0.05 -6.52 8.79
C THR A 194 -1.40 -6.58 8.29
N ILE A 195 -1.92 -5.50 7.70
CA ILE A 195 -3.27 -5.47 7.12
C ILE A 195 -3.39 -6.46 5.97
N LEU A 196 -2.40 -6.53 5.08
CA LEU A 196 -2.39 -7.48 3.97
C LEU A 196 -2.39 -8.93 4.48
N LEU A 197 -1.52 -9.26 5.43
CA LEU A 197 -1.45 -10.59 6.05
C LEU A 197 -2.76 -10.96 6.76
N ALA A 198 -3.30 -10.05 7.56
CA ALA A 198 -4.54 -10.28 8.29
C ALA A 198 -5.71 -10.51 7.34
N THR A 199 -5.74 -9.79 6.23
CA THR A 199 -6.78 -9.94 5.21
C THR A 199 -6.67 -11.28 4.51
N ILE A 200 -5.47 -11.70 4.10
CA ILE A 200 -5.27 -13.04 3.50
C ILE A 200 -5.73 -14.13 4.45
N PHE A 201 -5.40 -14.01 5.74
CA PHE A 201 -5.83 -14.98 6.76
C PHE A 201 -7.36 -15.05 6.88
N VAL A 202 -8.04 -13.90 6.96
CA VAL A 202 -9.50 -13.83 7.05
C VAL A 202 -10.17 -14.34 5.78
N GLU A 203 -9.65 -13.97 4.62
CA GLU A 203 -10.21 -14.38 3.32
C GLU A 203 -9.99 -15.88 3.05
N ASN A 204 -8.91 -16.48 3.54
CA ASN A 204 -8.69 -17.94 3.47
C ASN A 204 -9.66 -18.74 4.36
N GLN A 205 -10.35 -18.08 5.31
CA GLN A 205 -11.36 -18.71 6.16
C GLN A 205 -12.78 -18.63 5.58
N ARG A 206 -12.97 -17.91 4.47
CA ARG A 206 -14.28 -17.87 3.81
C ARG A 206 -14.47 -19.17 3.02
N PRO A 207 -15.66 -19.79 3.07
CA PRO A 207 -15.97 -20.88 2.16
C PRO A 207 -15.83 -20.35 0.73
N GLU A 208 -15.20 -21.14 -0.15
CA GLU A 208 -15.13 -20.83 -1.58
C GLU A 208 -16.56 -20.58 -2.07
N GLN A 209 -16.78 -19.46 -2.76
CA GLN A 209 -18.02 -19.30 -3.51
C GLN A 209 -17.99 -20.39 -4.57
N GLU A 210 -18.85 -21.40 -4.42
CA GLU A 210 -19.06 -22.41 -5.45
C GLU A 210 -19.32 -21.66 -6.76
N ASP A 211 -18.56 -22.02 -7.80
CA ASP A 211 -18.78 -21.51 -9.13
C ASP A 211 -20.21 -21.94 -9.53
N ASP A 212 -21.19 -21.05 -9.43
CA ASP A 212 -22.58 -21.21 -9.93
C ASP A 212 -22.58 -21.26 -11.49
N ASP A 213 -21.59 -21.90 -12.11
CA ASP A 213 -21.45 -22.09 -13.56
C ASP A 213 -21.93 -23.49 -13.99
N GLU A 214 -22.45 -24.34 -13.08
CA GLU A 214 -22.85 -25.74 -13.37
C GLU A 214 -24.37 -26.04 -13.40
N ASP A 215 -25.29 -25.06 -13.41
CA ASP A 215 -26.74 -25.38 -13.44
C ASP A 215 -27.60 -24.69 -14.52
N ASP A 216 -27.03 -23.86 -15.42
CA ASP A 216 -27.83 -23.16 -16.43
C ASP A 216 -27.85 -23.83 -17.84
N SER A 217 -27.28 -25.04 -18.00
CA SER A 217 -27.31 -25.75 -19.29
C SER A 217 -28.25 -26.97 -19.37
N ASP A 218 -28.75 -27.50 -18.24
CA ASP A 218 -29.44 -28.79 -18.24
C ASP A 218 -30.97 -28.72 -17.96
N GLU A 219 -31.55 -27.54 -17.67
CA GLU A 219 -32.97 -27.42 -17.34
C GLU A 219 -33.89 -26.89 -18.47
N VAL A 220 -33.49 -26.98 -19.74
CA VAL A 220 -34.36 -26.56 -20.88
C VAL A 220 -34.90 -27.73 -21.71
N ILE A 221 -34.53 -28.98 -21.44
CA ILE A 221 -34.99 -30.13 -22.22
C ILE A 221 -35.67 -31.14 -21.29
N HIS A 222 -36.89 -30.88 -20.79
CA HIS A 222 -37.86 -31.95 -20.42
C HIS A 222 -39.26 -31.46 -19.99
N LYS A 223 -39.79 -30.37 -20.54
CA LYS A 223 -41.19 -29.96 -20.26
C LYS A 223 -42.09 -29.70 -21.47
N THR A 224 -41.78 -30.26 -22.63
CA THR A 224 -42.62 -30.07 -23.83
C THR A 224 -43.19 -31.34 -24.47
N ASP A 225 -42.84 -32.55 -23.99
CA ASP A 225 -43.24 -33.81 -24.68
C ASP A 225 -44.22 -34.74 -23.93
N GLN A 226 -44.87 -34.30 -22.85
CA GLN A 226 -45.82 -35.16 -22.12
C GLN A 226 -47.26 -34.64 -21.97
N GLN A 227 -47.68 -33.67 -22.80
CA GLN A 227 -49.11 -33.33 -22.90
C GLN A 227 -49.56 -33.24 -24.36
N GLN A 228 -49.52 -34.36 -25.08
CA GLN A 228 -50.44 -34.61 -26.20
C GLN A 228 -50.29 -36.05 -26.71
N LYS A 229 -51.29 -36.89 -26.37
CA LYS A 229 -51.92 -37.96 -27.19
C LYS A 229 -52.58 -39.01 -26.29
N PRO A 230 -53.66 -39.67 -26.74
CA PRO A 230 -54.79 -39.22 -27.56
C PRO A 230 -56.07 -39.03 -26.73
#